data_AF-A0A7C4DDS8-F1
#
_entry.id   AF-A0A7C4DDS8-F1
#
_cell.length_a   1.000
_cell.length_b   1.000
_cell.length_c   1.000
_cell.angle_alpha   90.00
_cell.angle_beta   90.00
_cell.angle_gamma   90.00
#
_symmetry.space_group_name_H-M   'P 1'
#
loop_
_entity.id
_entity.type
_entity.pdbx_description
1 polymer ?
#
loop_
_entity_poly.entity_id
_entity_poly.type
_entity_poly.pdbx_seq_one_letter_code
_entity_poly.pdbx_strand_id
1 'polypeptide(L)'
;MYHWSGHRKCGIGPLSPEEASKLKYKCPICGRTLTKGVESRIEELADRPRGFKPYNAIPYVSTLPLHELIALSHGLDPSYEGALSTKKVWETYRNLTSKLGSEYFILLEASREDILKVADNMKLVELITAQRTGSLRIKPGFDGVYGRLVFEAGEDVKMIKASKKLEDFL
;
A
#
# COMPACT_ATOMS: atom_id res chain seq x y z
N MET A 1 -8.82 0.18 -5.08
CA MET A 1 -9.88 1.21 -4.89
C MET A 1 -11.14 0.73 -4.17
N TYR A 2 -11.50 -0.56 -4.21
CA TYR A 2 -12.77 -1.07 -3.62
C TYR A 2 -12.58 -2.34 -2.78
N HIS A 3 -11.46 -2.47 -2.06
CA HIS A 3 -11.23 -3.71 -1.30
C HIS A 3 -12.26 -3.82 -0.16
N TRP A 4 -12.37 -2.78 0.65
CA TRP A 4 -13.33 -2.69 1.75
C TRP A 4 -14.51 -1.77 1.40
N SER A 5 -15.59 -1.90 2.17
CA SER A 5 -16.79 -1.10 1.98
C SER A 5 -16.59 0.32 2.50
N GLY A 6 -17.32 1.29 1.94
CA GLY A 6 -17.30 2.66 2.44
C GLY A 6 -18.06 3.65 1.60
N HIS A 7 -18.00 4.92 1.99
CA HIS A 7 -18.59 6.05 1.29
C HIS A 7 -17.64 7.24 1.35
N ARG A 8 -16.87 7.41 0.27
CA ARG A 8 -15.82 8.40 0.09
C ARG A 8 -16.32 9.82 0.31
N LYS A 9 -17.51 10.17 -0.20
CA LYS A 9 -18.07 11.53 -0.07
C LYS A 9 -18.32 11.93 1.40
N CYS A 10 -18.60 10.97 2.26
CA CYS A 10 -18.82 11.21 3.69
C CYS A 10 -17.61 10.81 4.55
N GLY A 11 -16.50 10.35 3.95
CA GLY A 11 -15.32 9.90 4.69
C GLY A 11 -15.53 8.65 5.55
N ILE A 12 -16.60 7.87 5.30
CA ILE A 12 -16.89 6.65 6.06
C ILE A 12 -16.18 5.48 5.41
N GLY A 13 -15.15 4.94 6.07
CA GLY A 13 -14.38 3.80 5.59
C GLY A 13 -12.89 3.92 5.94
N PRO A 14 -12.10 2.87 5.67
CA PRO A 14 -12.53 1.56 5.15
C PRO A 14 -13.26 0.75 6.22
N LEU A 15 -14.36 0.08 5.86
CA LEU A 15 -15.14 -0.80 6.74
C LEU A 15 -14.99 -2.26 6.28
N SER A 16 -14.65 -3.13 7.22
CA SER A 16 -14.64 -4.59 7.02
C SER A 16 -16.07 -5.11 6.72
N PRO A 17 -16.21 -6.33 6.18
CA PRO A 17 -17.53 -6.93 5.93
C PRO A 17 -18.43 -6.94 7.17
N GLU A 18 -17.87 -7.26 8.33
CA GLU A 18 -18.59 -7.30 9.60
C GLU A 18 -19.11 -5.91 10.01
N GLU A 19 -18.26 -4.88 9.92
CA GLU A 19 -18.64 -3.50 10.25
C GLU A 19 -19.70 -2.95 9.27
N ALA A 20 -19.54 -3.22 7.98
CA ALA A 20 -20.49 -2.79 6.96
C ALA A 20 -21.85 -3.49 7.11
N SER A 21 -21.85 -4.78 7.50
CA SER A 21 -23.05 -5.55 7.78
C SER A 21 -23.80 -5.03 9.01
N LYS A 22 -23.09 -4.66 10.09
CA LYS A 22 -23.68 -4.00 11.27
C LYS A 22 -24.41 -2.69 10.92
N LEU A 23 -23.90 -1.95 9.94
CA LEU A 23 -24.53 -0.74 9.42
C LEU A 23 -25.62 -1.00 8.37
N LYS A 24 -25.97 -2.26 8.10
CA LYS A 24 -26.89 -2.69 7.02
C LYS A 24 -26.52 -2.07 5.67
N TYR A 25 -25.22 -1.87 5.42
CA TYR A 25 -24.68 -1.18 4.25
C TYR A 25 -25.26 0.23 4.02
N LYS A 26 -25.61 0.96 5.09
CA LYS A 26 -26.07 2.34 5.03
C LYS A 26 -25.05 3.27 5.67
N CYS A 27 -24.79 4.40 5.02
CA CYS A 27 -23.92 5.43 5.54
C CYS A 27 -24.58 6.11 6.76
N PRO A 28 -23.93 6.17 7.93
CA PRO A 28 -24.51 6.77 9.13
C PRO A 28 -24.66 8.30 9.02
N ILE A 29 -23.95 8.95 8.10
CA ILE A 29 -23.97 10.41 7.92
C ILE A 29 -25.11 10.86 7.00
N CYS A 30 -25.32 10.17 5.87
CA CYS A 30 -26.27 10.62 4.85
C CYS A 30 -27.37 9.63 4.49
N GLY A 31 -27.39 8.43 5.11
CA GLY A 31 -28.40 7.39 4.88
C GLY A 31 -28.32 6.69 3.51
N ARG A 32 -27.43 7.12 2.61
CA ARG A 32 -27.21 6.45 1.31
C ARG A 32 -26.53 5.10 1.49
N THR A 33 -26.65 4.22 0.51
CA THR A 33 -25.95 2.93 0.52
C THR A 33 -24.44 3.13 0.47
N LEU A 34 -23.72 2.36 1.28
CA LEU A 34 -22.26 2.25 1.18
C LEU A 34 -21.90 1.58 -0.14
N THR A 35 -20.82 2.02 -0.77
CA THR A 35 -20.22 1.28 -1.88
C THR A 35 -19.65 -0.01 -1.31
N LYS A 36 -20.15 -1.13 -1.81
CA LYS A 36 -19.81 -2.46 -1.34
C LYS A 36 -18.41 -2.84 -1.82
N GLY A 37 -17.55 -3.23 -0.89
CA GLY A 37 -16.20 -3.69 -1.18
C GLY A 37 -16.17 -5.12 -1.73
N VAL A 38 -15.07 -5.46 -2.40
CA VAL A 38 -14.77 -6.80 -2.90
C VAL A 38 -14.75 -7.81 -1.75
N GLU A 39 -14.14 -7.45 -0.62
CA GLU A 39 -14.11 -8.32 0.58
C GLU A 39 -15.53 -8.65 1.06
N SER A 40 -16.44 -7.67 1.09
CA SER A 40 -17.83 -7.89 1.47
C SER A 40 -18.56 -8.81 0.50
N ARG A 41 -18.22 -8.77 -0.79
CA ARG A 41 -18.80 -9.68 -1.78
C ARG A 41 -18.26 -11.10 -1.64
N ILE A 42 -16.98 -11.25 -1.30
CA ILE A 42 -16.38 -12.56 -1.01
C ILE A 42 -17.07 -13.17 0.21
N GLU A 43 -17.21 -12.43 1.30
CA GLU A 43 -17.82 -12.90 2.54
C GLU A 43 -19.26 -13.42 2.32
N GLU A 44 -20.04 -12.77 1.48
CA GLU A 44 -21.41 -13.22 1.15
C GLU A 44 -21.49 -14.53 0.38
N LEU A 45 -20.44 -14.85 -0.38
CA LEU A 45 -20.37 -16.06 -1.20
C LEU A 45 -19.56 -17.16 -0.52
N ALA A 46 -18.86 -16.85 0.57
CA ALA A 46 -17.96 -17.77 1.24
C ALA A 46 -18.75 -18.90 1.91
N ASP A 47 -18.36 -20.13 1.60
CA ASP A 47 -18.83 -21.36 2.24
C ASP A 47 -17.93 -21.79 3.41
N ARG A 48 -16.86 -21.03 3.67
CA ARG A 48 -15.78 -21.36 4.61
C ARG A 48 -15.44 -20.17 5.49
N PRO A 49 -14.92 -20.40 6.71
CA PRO A 49 -14.54 -19.32 7.60
C PRO A 49 -13.37 -18.52 7.02
N ARG A 50 -13.33 -17.24 7.39
CA ARG A 50 -12.25 -16.33 7.01
C ARG A 50 -10.89 -16.90 7.40
N GLY A 51 -9.95 -16.88 6.45
CA GLY A 51 -8.59 -17.38 6.66
C GLY A 51 -8.43 -18.89 6.46
N PHE A 52 -9.48 -19.62 6.08
CA PHE A 52 -9.34 -21.02 5.70
C PHE A 52 -8.35 -21.17 4.53
N LYS A 53 -7.30 -21.99 4.73
CA LYS A 53 -6.32 -22.33 3.71
C LYS A 53 -6.37 -23.83 3.42
N PRO A 54 -6.62 -24.24 2.17
CA PRO A 54 -6.47 -25.64 1.77
C PRO A 54 -5.06 -26.17 2.06
N TYR A 55 -4.94 -27.46 2.35
CA TYR A 55 -3.67 -28.11 2.69
C TYR A 55 -2.58 -27.91 1.62
N ASN A 56 -2.95 -27.96 0.33
CA ASN A 56 -2.04 -27.80 -0.81
C ASN A 56 -2.16 -26.43 -1.49
N ALA A 57 -2.52 -25.39 -0.74
CA ALA A 57 -2.60 -24.04 -1.30
C ALA A 57 -1.20 -23.53 -1.67
N ILE A 58 -1.03 -23.13 -2.94
CA ILE A 58 0.19 -22.44 -3.37
C ILE A 58 0.25 -21.08 -2.66
N PRO A 59 1.36 -20.73 -1.99
CA PRO A 59 1.46 -19.45 -1.31
C PRO A 59 1.39 -18.30 -2.31
N TYR A 60 0.67 -17.24 -1.95
CA TYR A 60 0.70 -15.99 -2.69
C TYR A 60 1.65 -15.01 -2.01
N VAL A 61 2.36 -14.21 -2.81
CA VAL A 61 3.23 -13.14 -2.32
C VAL A 61 2.65 -11.81 -2.79
N SER A 62 2.33 -10.92 -1.85
CA SER A 62 1.89 -9.57 -2.18
C SER A 62 3.11 -8.67 -2.31
N THR A 63 3.33 -8.11 -3.51
CA THR A 63 4.45 -7.20 -3.77
C THR A 63 3.97 -5.84 -4.24
N LEU A 64 4.57 -4.79 -3.70
CA LEU A 64 4.53 -3.46 -4.28
C LEU A 64 5.66 -3.31 -5.30
N PRO A 65 5.47 -2.43 -6.31
CA PRO A 65 6.53 -2.06 -7.23
C PRO A 65 7.76 -1.50 -6.49
N LEU A 66 8.95 -1.83 -6.96
CA LEU A 66 10.20 -1.44 -6.33
C LEU A 66 10.36 0.09 -6.26
N HIS A 67 9.91 0.81 -7.28
CA HIS A 67 9.97 2.28 -7.29
C HIS A 67 9.09 2.93 -6.20
N GLU A 68 7.97 2.30 -5.83
CA GLU A 68 7.15 2.76 -4.69
C GLU A 68 7.91 2.55 -3.37
N LEU A 69 8.55 1.38 -3.18
CA LEU A 69 9.37 1.11 -2.00
C LEU A 69 10.56 2.07 -1.90
N ILE A 70 11.19 2.40 -3.03
CA ILE A 70 12.26 3.41 -3.07
C ILE A 70 11.73 4.79 -2.69
N ALA A 71 10.60 5.23 -3.25
CA ALA A 71 9.98 6.50 -2.88
C ALA A 71 9.68 6.57 -1.38
N LEU A 72 9.10 5.51 -0.83
CA LEU A 72 8.81 5.38 0.61
C LEU A 72 10.06 5.41 1.48
N SER A 73 11.13 4.75 1.03
CA SER A 73 12.41 4.77 1.73
C SER A 73 13.01 6.19 1.81
N HIS A 74 12.66 7.06 0.87
CA HIS A 74 13.03 8.47 0.87
C HIS A 74 12.00 9.38 1.57
N GLY A 75 10.97 8.82 2.20
CA GLY A 75 9.92 9.57 2.90
C GLY A 75 8.93 10.27 1.96
N LEU A 76 8.88 9.86 0.69
CA LEU A 76 7.93 10.39 -0.28
C LEU A 76 6.64 9.57 -0.25
N ASP A 77 5.50 10.20 -0.53
CA ASP A 77 4.21 9.51 -0.65
C ASP A 77 4.04 8.93 -2.07
N PRO A 78 4.06 7.60 -2.25
CA PRO A 78 3.89 6.97 -3.57
C PRO A 78 2.49 7.19 -4.16
N SER A 79 1.51 7.64 -3.35
CA SER A 79 0.17 8.01 -3.85
C SER A 79 0.18 9.24 -4.76
N TYR A 80 1.27 10.01 -4.75
CA TYR A 80 1.47 11.19 -5.58
C TYR A 80 2.42 10.88 -6.74
N GLU A 81 1.96 11.06 -7.98
CA GLU A 81 2.73 10.74 -9.20
C GLU A 81 4.08 11.45 -9.27
N GLY A 82 4.15 12.69 -8.75
CA GLY A 82 5.40 13.46 -8.68
C GLY A 82 6.46 12.85 -7.76
N ALA A 83 6.06 12.07 -6.74
CA ALA A 83 6.99 11.38 -5.84
C ALA A 83 7.72 10.23 -6.54
N LEU A 84 6.98 9.45 -7.33
CA LEU A 84 7.51 8.31 -8.09
C LEU A 84 8.38 8.77 -9.25
N SER A 85 8.12 9.96 -9.79
CA SER A 85 8.83 10.54 -10.94
C SER A 85 10.11 11.29 -10.56
N THR A 86 10.49 11.31 -9.28
CA THR A 86 11.71 12.01 -8.86
C THR A 86 12.96 11.35 -9.44
N LYS A 87 13.93 12.17 -9.86
CA LYS A 87 15.21 11.70 -10.42
C LYS A 87 15.91 10.72 -9.48
N LYS A 88 15.86 11.00 -8.17
CA LYS A 88 16.45 10.17 -7.12
C LYS A 88 15.87 8.75 -7.08
N VAL A 89 14.54 8.61 -7.18
CA VAL A 89 13.88 7.30 -7.20
C VAL A 89 14.32 6.50 -8.43
N TRP A 90 14.31 7.13 -9.61
CA TRP A 90 14.69 6.47 -10.87
C TRP A 90 16.18 6.16 -10.99
N GLU A 91 17.06 6.97 -10.40
CA GLU A 91 18.50 6.67 -10.31
C GLU A 91 18.75 5.44 -9.42
N THR A 92 18.12 5.37 -8.25
CA THR A 92 18.21 4.20 -7.36
C THR A 92 17.63 2.95 -8.02
N TYR A 93 16.47 3.06 -8.67
CA TYR A 93 15.82 1.95 -9.38
C TYR A 93 16.71 1.38 -10.50
N ARG A 94 17.30 2.26 -11.32
CA ARG A 94 18.21 1.84 -12.41
C ARG A 94 19.51 1.25 -11.87
N ASN A 95 20.06 1.79 -10.78
CA ASN A 95 21.28 1.27 -10.17
C ASN A 95 21.04 -0.14 -9.59
N LEU A 96 19.90 -0.36 -8.93
CA LEU A 96 19.53 -1.68 -8.43
C LEU A 96 19.32 -2.68 -9.56
N THR A 97 18.52 -2.34 -10.56
CA THR A 97 18.20 -3.27 -11.66
C THR A 97 19.39 -3.56 -12.57
N SER A 98 20.31 -2.61 -12.77
CA SER A 98 21.53 -2.86 -13.53
C SER A 98 22.54 -3.76 -12.80
N LYS A 99 22.63 -3.69 -11.47
CA LYS A 99 23.62 -4.46 -10.69
C LYS A 99 23.12 -5.79 -10.16
N LEU A 100 21.85 -5.86 -9.77
CA LEU A 100 21.25 -7.04 -9.13
C LEU A 100 20.33 -7.82 -10.06
N GLY A 101 19.95 -7.26 -11.22
CA GLY A 101 19.10 -7.92 -12.21
C GLY A 101 17.64 -7.46 -12.16
N SER A 102 16.71 -8.39 -12.33
CA SER A 102 15.29 -8.03 -12.49
C SER A 102 14.66 -7.49 -11.20
N GLU A 103 13.61 -6.66 -11.35
CA GLU A 103 12.85 -6.15 -10.21
C GLU A 103 12.31 -7.30 -9.33
N TYR A 104 11.79 -8.36 -9.94
CA TYR A 104 11.30 -9.53 -9.20
C TYR A 104 12.41 -10.21 -8.39
N PHE A 105 13.61 -10.37 -8.97
CA PHE A 105 14.75 -10.92 -8.24
C PHE A 105 15.08 -10.04 -7.02
N ILE A 106 15.11 -8.72 -7.19
CA ILE A 106 15.36 -7.77 -6.10
C ILE A 106 14.28 -7.85 -5.02
N LEU A 107 13.00 -7.95 -5.40
CA LEU A 107 11.89 -7.97 -4.45
C LEU A 107 11.76 -9.31 -3.71
N LEU A 108 12.16 -10.43 -4.33
CA LEU A 108 11.89 -11.77 -3.80
C LEU A 108 13.13 -12.50 -3.27
N GLU A 109 14.27 -12.38 -3.94
CA GLU A 109 15.41 -13.29 -3.75
C GLU A 109 16.70 -12.60 -3.31
N ALA A 110 16.97 -11.38 -3.80
CA ALA A 110 18.23 -10.68 -3.56
C ALA A 110 18.57 -10.57 -2.06
N SER A 111 19.86 -10.73 -1.71
CA SER A 111 20.29 -10.66 -0.31
C SER A 111 20.16 -9.24 0.26
N ARG A 112 19.93 -9.13 1.56
CA ARG A 112 19.85 -7.83 2.25
C ARG A 112 21.15 -7.03 2.10
N GLU A 113 22.28 -7.73 2.12
CA GLU A 113 23.61 -7.14 1.99
C GLU A 113 23.84 -6.56 0.60
N ASP A 114 23.42 -7.25 -0.46
CA ASP A 114 23.61 -6.78 -1.83
C ASP A 114 22.72 -5.57 -2.14
N ILE A 115 21.48 -5.58 -1.64
CA ILE A 115 20.59 -4.42 -1.73
C ILE A 115 21.20 -3.23 -0.99
N LEU A 116 21.73 -3.45 0.22
CA LEU A 116 22.35 -2.39 1.03
C LEU A 116 23.58 -1.80 0.32
N LYS A 117 24.47 -2.65 -0.21
CA LYS A 117 25.68 -2.22 -0.94
C LYS A 117 25.35 -1.37 -2.17
N VAL A 118 24.26 -1.65 -2.86
CA VAL A 118 23.90 -0.95 -4.10
C VAL A 118 23.09 0.31 -3.84
N ALA A 119 22.08 0.25 -2.96
CA ALA A 119 21.17 1.37 -2.71
C ALA A 119 21.64 2.32 -1.60
N ASP A 120 22.57 1.89 -0.76
CA ASP A 120 23.06 2.64 0.42
C ASP A 120 21.92 3.20 1.29
N ASN A 121 20.87 2.38 1.45
CA ASN A 121 19.65 2.80 2.13
C ASN A 121 19.06 1.65 2.96
N MET A 122 19.30 1.68 4.28
CA MET A 122 18.82 0.65 5.21
C MET A 122 17.28 0.57 5.23
N LYS A 123 16.59 1.71 5.12
CA LYS A 123 15.12 1.76 5.14
C LYS A 123 14.51 1.03 3.94
N LEU A 124 15.15 1.08 2.77
CA LEU A 124 14.74 0.31 1.61
C LEU A 124 14.88 -1.20 1.84
N VAL A 125 15.99 -1.63 2.46
CA VAL A 125 16.24 -3.04 2.80
C VAL A 125 15.17 -3.56 3.77
N GLU A 126 14.84 -2.77 4.80
CA GLU A 126 13.78 -3.09 5.75
C GLU A 126 12.42 -3.20 5.07
N LEU A 127 12.11 -2.29 4.15
CA LEU A 127 10.85 -2.30 3.40
C LEU A 127 10.68 -3.55 2.53
N ILE A 128 11.74 -3.92 1.79
CA ILE A 128 11.74 -5.14 0.97
C ILE A 128 11.63 -6.38 1.88
N THR A 129 12.31 -6.38 3.02
CA THR A 129 12.24 -7.49 3.99
C THR A 129 10.85 -7.62 4.61
N ALA A 130 10.22 -6.50 4.98
CA ALA A 130 8.86 -6.45 5.49
C ALA A 130 7.85 -6.92 4.44
N GLN A 131 8.08 -6.62 3.15
CA GLN A 131 7.26 -7.12 2.06
C GLN A 131 7.34 -8.64 1.93
N ARG A 132 8.56 -9.20 1.91
CA ARG A 132 8.80 -10.64 1.80
C ARG A 132 8.17 -11.44 2.95
N THR A 133 8.16 -10.87 4.15
CA THR A 133 7.58 -11.50 5.34
C THR A 133 6.07 -11.25 5.50
N GLY A 134 5.46 -10.42 4.65
CA GLY A 134 4.06 -10.02 4.78
C GLY A 134 3.77 -9.11 5.98
N SER A 135 4.81 -8.46 6.53
CA SER A 135 4.70 -7.59 7.71
C SER A 135 4.33 -6.14 7.38
N LEU A 136 4.20 -5.80 6.09
CA LEU A 136 3.75 -4.46 5.67
C LEU A 136 2.30 -4.21 6.09
N ARG A 137 2.08 -3.14 6.85
CA ARG A 137 0.72 -2.72 7.24
C ARG A 137 0.11 -1.87 6.14
N ILE A 138 -0.94 -2.37 5.52
CA ILE A 138 -1.68 -1.67 4.46
C ILE A 138 -3.07 -1.32 4.99
N LYS A 139 -3.43 -0.04 4.95
CA LYS A 139 -4.81 0.40 5.13
C LYS A 139 -5.58 0.12 3.83
N PRO A 140 -6.65 -0.69 3.87
CA PRO A 140 -7.47 -1.00 2.70
C PRO A 140 -8.05 0.25 2.02
N GLY A 141 -8.13 0.19 0.69
CA GLY A 141 -8.88 1.17 -0.09
C GLY A 141 -10.39 0.88 -0.08
N PHE A 142 -11.19 1.93 -0.25
CA PHE A 142 -12.67 1.86 -0.28
C PHE A 142 -13.24 2.95 -1.20
N ASP A 143 -14.42 2.70 -1.78
CA ASP A 143 -15.19 3.66 -2.59
C ASP A 143 -14.37 4.58 -3.53
N GLY A 144 -13.45 3.98 -4.30
CA GLY A 144 -12.63 4.74 -5.23
C GLY A 144 -11.46 5.49 -4.56
N VAL A 145 -11.03 5.07 -3.37
CA VAL A 145 -9.81 5.52 -2.70
C VAL A 145 -8.83 4.34 -2.68
N TYR A 146 -7.58 4.57 -3.09
CA TYR A 146 -6.54 3.55 -3.03
C TYR A 146 -6.15 3.22 -1.58
N GLY A 147 -5.69 1.98 -1.38
CA GLY A 147 -5.09 1.61 -0.10
C GLY A 147 -3.78 2.37 0.09
N ARG A 148 -3.37 2.53 1.34
CA ARG A 148 -2.12 3.24 1.69
C ARG A 148 -1.32 2.41 2.67
N LEU A 149 0.00 2.44 2.52
CA LEU A 149 0.90 1.87 3.52
C LEU A 149 0.89 2.73 4.78
N VAL A 150 0.92 2.08 5.93
CA VAL A 150 0.98 2.72 7.25
C VAL A 150 2.31 2.36 7.88
N PHE A 151 3.12 3.38 8.18
CA PHE A 151 4.35 3.22 8.94
C PHE A 151 4.03 3.49 10.41
N GLU A 152 4.17 2.46 11.23
CA GLU A 152 3.97 2.46 12.69
C GLU A 152 2.54 2.57 13.22
N ALA A 153 2.38 2.04 14.45
CA ALA A 153 1.10 2.02 15.16
C ALA A 153 0.83 3.40 15.76
N GLY A 154 0.14 4.27 15.03
CA GLY A 154 -0.53 5.43 15.62
C GLY A 154 -0.14 6.81 15.10
N GLU A 155 0.69 6.92 14.07
CA GLU A 155 0.94 8.23 13.45
C GLU A 155 0.57 8.19 11.96
N ASP A 156 -0.48 8.92 11.59
CA ASP A 156 -0.58 9.46 10.24
C ASP A 156 0.69 10.28 10.02
N VAL A 157 1.64 9.75 9.23
CA VAL A 157 2.85 10.48 8.86
C VAL A 157 2.41 11.86 8.38
N LYS A 158 2.75 12.92 9.13
CA LYS A 158 2.51 14.30 8.71
C LYS A 158 3.31 14.52 7.43
N MET A 159 2.61 14.35 6.31
CA MET A 159 3.18 14.48 4.98
C MET A 159 3.61 15.94 4.77
N ILE A 160 4.89 16.14 4.51
CA ILE A 160 5.39 17.43 4.07
C ILE A 160 4.84 17.64 2.66
N LYS A 161 3.80 18.47 2.53
CA LYS A 161 3.36 19.01 1.25
C LYS A 161 4.46 19.95 0.75
N ALA A 162 5.38 19.44 -0.07
CA ALA A 162 6.25 20.31 -0.85
C ALA A 162 5.38 20.94 -1.97
N SER A 163 4.76 22.08 -1.66
CA SER A 163 4.18 22.95 -2.66
C SER A 163 4.41 24.39 -2.21
N LYS A 164 5.61 24.93 -2.46
CA LYS A 164 5.76 26.38 -2.57
C LYS A 164 5.13 26.78 -3.90
N LYS A 165 4.16 27.69 -3.86
CA LYS A 165 3.55 28.20 -5.08
C LYS A 165 4.52 29.19 -5.71
N LEU A 166 4.46 29.35 -7.03
CA LEU A 166 5.26 30.36 -7.75
C LEU A 166 5.00 31.80 -7.23
N GLU A 167 3.84 32.00 -6.62
CA GLU A 167 3.40 33.23 -5.96
C GLU A 167 4.29 33.61 -4.75
N ASP A 168 4.97 32.64 -4.13
CA ASP A 168 5.82 32.86 -2.94
C ASP A 168 7.23 33.40 -3.29
N PHE A 169 7.52 33.64 -4.58
CA PHE A 169 8.80 34.14 -5.10
C PHE A 169 8.69 35.47 -5.86
N LEU A 170 7.51 36.12 -5.84
CA LEU A 170 7.26 37.43 -6.44
C LEU A 170 7.18 38.52 -5.37
#